data_AF-A0AA96TEX3-F1
#
_entry.id   AF-A0AA96TEX3-F1
#
_cell.length_a   1.000
_cell.length_b   1.000
_cell.length_c   1.000
_cell.angle_alpha   90.00
_cell.angle_beta   90.00
_cell.angle_gamma   90.00
#
_symmetry.space_group_name_H-M   'P 1'
#
loop_
_entity.id
_entity.type
_entity.pdbx_description
1 polymer ?
#
loop_
_entity_poly.entity_id
_entity_poly.type
_entity_poly.pdbx_seq_one_letter_code
_entity_poly.pdbx_strand_id
1 'polypeptide(L)' 'MSPTATARQTDPRLRRSPAPRARVRPEPSAWTCANCQRVTHPPRKRCADCGTSRY' A
#
# COMPACT_ATOMS: atom_id res chain seq x y z
N MET A 1 55.89 15.01 17.63
CA MET A 1 55.44 14.69 16.25
C MET A 1 54.90 13.26 16.28
N SER A 2 53.58 13.08 16.19
CA SER A 2 52.96 11.75 16.28
C SER A 2 51.97 11.57 15.12
N PRO A 3 52.19 10.61 14.20
CA PRO A 3 51.13 10.07 13.37
C PRO A 3 50.38 9.04 14.23
N THR A 4 49.06 8.88 14.17
CA THR A 4 48.47 7.98 13.19
C THR A 4 46.95 8.18 13.18
N ALA A 5 46.46 8.45 11.96
CA ALA A 5 45.11 8.36 11.44
C ALA A 5 44.04 7.76 12.36
N THR A 6 43.19 8.65 12.89
CA THR A 6 41.90 8.31 13.50
C THR A 6 40.92 7.80 12.44
N ALA A 7 40.34 6.64 12.77
CA ALA A 7 39.02 6.13 12.42
C ALA A 7 38.58 6.14 10.95
N ARG A 8 38.43 4.92 10.42
CA ARG A 8 37.52 4.58 9.32
C ARG A 8 36.13 5.15 9.62
N GLN A 9 35.79 6.24 8.96
CA GLN A 9 34.45 6.82 8.99
C GLN A 9 33.52 5.93 8.17
N THR A 10 32.87 4.97 8.82
CA THR A 10 31.77 4.22 8.21
C THR A 10 30.60 5.16 8.02
N ASP A 11 30.42 5.62 6.79
CA ASP A 11 29.34 6.53 6.39
C ASP A 11 27.96 5.93 6.76
N PRO A 12 27.16 6.61 7.62
CA PRO A 12 25.86 6.11 8.05
C PRO A 12 24.78 6.17 6.94
N ARG A 13 25.07 6.76 5.77
CA ARG A 13 24.11 6.84 4.65
C ARG A 13 24.00 5.52 3.87
N LEU A 14 24.96 4.61 4.02
CA LEU A 14 24.88 3.24 3.49
C LEU A 14 23.84 2.35 4.20
N ARG A 15 23.26 2.79 5.34
CA ARG A 15 22.19 2.06 6.05
C ARG A 15 20.77 2.39 5.56
N ARG A 16 20.59 3.02 4.41
CA ARG A 16 19.25 3.21 3.84
C ARG A 16 18.93 2.05 2.90
N SER A 17 18.57 0.93 3.50
CA SER A 17 17.91 -0.17 2.78
C SER A 17 16.68 0.40 2.05
N PRO A 18 16.48 0.09 0.75
CA PRO A 18 15.25 0.46 0.08
C PRO A 18 14.11 -0.26 0.79
N ALA A 19 13.13 0.51 1.29
CA ALA A 19 11.94 -0.03 1.91
C ALA A 19 11.31 -1.11 1.00
N PRO A 20 10.78 -2.21 1.56
CA PRO A 20 10.08 -3.21 0.76
C PRO A 20 9.00 -2.49 -0.03
N ARG A 21 9.03 -2.64 -1.36
CA ARG A 21 8.00 -2.12 -2.26
C ARG A 21 6.66 -2.50 -1.66
N ALA A 22 5.94 -1.50 -1.12
CA ALA A 22 4.58 -1.71 -0.65
C ALA A 22 3.84 -2.32 -1.83
N ARG A 23 3.48 -3.60 -1.73
CA ARG A 23 2.68 -4.26 -2.75
C ARG A 23 1.43 -3.40 -2.84
N VAL A 24 1.29 -2.66 -3.94
CA VAL A 24 0.07 -1.96 -4.29
C VAL A 24 -0.98 -3.04 -4.39
N ARG A 25 -1.71 -3.26 -3.30
CA ARG A 25 -2.83 -4.17 -3.31
C ARG A 25 -3.82 -3.54 -4.29
N PRO A 26 -4.30 -4.26 -5.30
CA PRO A 26 -5.29 -3.68 -6.20
C PRO A 26 -6.44 -3.23 -5.32
N GLU A 27 -6.60 -1.91 -5.21
CA GLU A 27 -7.72 -1.33 -4.51
C GLU A 27 -8.96 -1.92 -5.17
N PRO A 28 -9.87 -2.55 -4.40
CA PRO A 28 -11.06 -3.10 -4.99
C PRO A 28 -11.75 -1.97 -5.76
N SER A 29 -12.22 -2.25 -6.97
CA SER A 29 -12.88 -1.23 -7.79
C SER A 29 -14.37 -1.15 -7.45
N ALA A 30 -14.96 0.03 -7.65
CA ALA A 30 -16.40 0.22 -7.55
C ALA A 30 -17.12 -0.74 -8.51
N TRP A 31 -18.33 -1.15 -8.14
CA TRP A 31 -19.10 -2.13 -8.91
C TRP A 31 -20.56 -1.70 -9.00
N THR A 32 -21.18 -1.93 -10.15
CA THR A 32 -22.60 -1.65 -10.36
C THR A 32 -23.43 -2.83 -9.87
N CYS A 33 -24.43 -2.57 -9.03
CA CYS A 33 -25.32 -3.59 -8.52
C CYS A 33 -26.20 -4.16 -9.63
N ALA A 34 -26.19 -5.48 -9.81
CA ALA A 34 -27.01 -6.14 -10.83
C ALA A 34 -28.54 -5.97 -10.59
N ASN A 35 -28.94 -5.79 -9.33
CA ASN A 35 -30.35 -5.67 -8.95
C ASN A 35 -30.89 -4.24 -9.18
N CYS A 36 -30.28 -3.23 -8.56
CA CYS A 36 -30.79 -1.85 -8.58
C CYS A 36 -29.98 -0.89 -9.47
N GLN A 37 -28.96 -1.39 -10.18
CA GLN A 37 -28.10 -0.62 -11.09
C GLN A 37 -27.35 0.57 -10.44
N ARG A 38 -27.29 0.63 -9.10
CA ARG A 38 -26.49 1.65 -8.38
C ARG A 38 -25.04 1.23 -8.22
N VAL A 39 -24.15 2.21 -8.31
CA VAL A 39 -22.72 2.03 -8.08
C VAL A 39 -22.45 1.88 -6.58
N THR A 40 -21.85 0.75 -6.22
CA THR A 40 -21.41 0.46 -4.87
C THR A 40 -19.89 0.54 -4.79
N HIS A 41 -19.41 1.38 -3.89
CA HIS A 41 -17.99 1.52 -3.63
C HIS A 41 -17.47 0.41 -2.70
N PRO A 42 -16.20 0.00 -2.85
CA PRO A 42 -15.56 -0.93 -1.91
C PRO A 42 -15.46 -0.35 -0.50
N PRO A 43 -15.19 -1.19 0.52
CA PRO A 43 -14.92 -2.64 0.51
C PRO A 43 -16.19 -3.50 0.60
N ARG A 44 -17.36 -2.93 0.31
CA ARG A 44 -18.65 -3.58 0.53
C ARG A 44 -18.84 -4.77 -0.40
N LYS A 45 -19.20 -5.93 0.19
CA LYS A 45 -19.63 -7.14 -0.53
C LYS A 45 -21.12 -7.15 -0.87
N ARG A 46 -21.88 -6.18 -0.34
CA ARG A 46 -23.31 -5.98 -0.55
C ARG A 46 -23.57 -4.57 -1.04
N CYS A 47 -24.58 -4.40 -1.88
CA CYS A 47 -25.01 -3.11 -2.39
C CYS A 47 -25.39 -2.19 -1.21
N ALA A 48 -24.94 -0.94 -1.26
CA ALA A 48 -25.23 0.03 -0.20
C ALA A 48 -26.73 0.39 -0.13
N ASP A 49 -27.43 0.27 -1.25
CA ASP A 49 -28.82 0.72 -1.38
C ASP A 49 -29.84 -0.41 -1.20
N CYS A 50 -29.66 -1.54 -1.89
CA CYS A 50 -30.64 -2.64 -1.89
C CYS A 50 -30.15 -3.90 -1.15
N GLY A 51 -28.90 -3.92 -0.67
CA GLY A 51 -28.34 -5.04 0.09
C GLY A 51 -27.96 -6.27 -0.74
N THR A 52 -28.21 -6.29 -2.06
CA THR A 52 -27.83 -7.40 -2.95
C THR A 52 -26.33 -7.71 -2.88
N SER A 53 -25.98 -8.99 -2.76
CA SER A 53 -24.60 -9.46 -2.78
C SER A 53 -23.94 -9.23 -4.15
N ARG A 54 -22.65 -8.91 -4.15
CA ARG A 54 -21.85 -8.81 -5.38
C ARG A 54 -21.58 -10.18 -6.04
N TYR A 55 -21.66 -11.24 -5.24
CA TYR A 55 -21.48 -12.64 -5.65
C TYR A 55 -22.83 -13.34 -5.72
#